data_AF-A0A0J7K1B5-F1
#
_entry.id   AF-A0A0J7K1B5-F1
#
_cell.length_a   1.000
_cell.length_b   1.000
_cell.length_c   1.000
_cell.angle_alpha   90.00
_cell.angle_beta   90.00
_cell.angle_gamma   90.00
#
_symmetry.space_group_name_H-M   'P 1'
#
loop_
_entity.id
_entity.type
_entity.pdbx_description
1 polymer ?
#
loop_
_entity_poly.entity_id
_entity_poly.type
_entity_poly.pdbx_seq_one_letter_code
_entity_poly.pdbx_strand_id
1 'polypeptide(L)'
;MHAAGTQHIEKLCDNNYEVWRMQIKSVLAYDLWGYVMGTIVKPEDAEAAAAWTTKDEKALALIVLGISKTESGHIMKQTTAKGA
;
A
#
# COMPACT_ATOMS: atom_id res chain seq x y z
N MET A 1 -20.24 12.40 -6.04
CA MET A 1 -19.95 11.54 -4.88
C MET A 1 -19.48 10.21 -5.42
N HIS A 2 -18.17 9.94 -5.51
CA HIS A 2 -17.72 8.58 -5.82
C HIS A 2 -17.87 7.78 -4.53
N ALA A 3 -18.82 6.83 -4.54
CA ALA A 3 -18.88 5.81 -3.49
C ALA A 3 -17.49 5.20 -3.37
N ALA A 4 -16.96 5.11 -2.15
CA ALA A 4 -15.81 4.28 -1.85
C ALA A 4 -16.23 2.83 -2.05
N GLY A 5 -16.34 2.40 -3.31
CA GLY A 5 -16.58 1.02 -3.67
C GLY A 5 -15.40 0.26 -3.12
N THR A 6 -15.65 -0.61 -2.14
CA THR A 6 -14.69 -1.55 -1.62
C THR A 6 -14.10 -2.30 -2.81
N GLN A 7 -12.92 -1.88 -3.27
CA GLN A 7 -12.30 -2.53 -4.41
C GLN A 7 -11.96 -3.95 -3.95
N HIS A 8 -12.53 -4.93 -4.65
CA HIS A 8 -12.31 -6.33 -4.31
C HIS A 8 -10.92 -6.74 -4.79
N ILE A 9 -9.92 -6.47 -3.94
CA ILE A 9 -8.55 -6.93 -4.13
C ILE A 9 -8.54 -8.41 -3.75
N GLU A 10 -8.20 -9.26 -4.71
CA GLU A 10 -7.98 -10.67 -4.42
C GLU A 10 -6.80 -10.80 -3.47
N LYS A 11 -6.89 -11.66 -2.45
CA LYS A 11 -5.79 -11.76 -1.48
C LYS A 11 -4.59 -12.47 -2.11
N LEU A 12 -3.39 -11.96 -1.89
CA LEU A 12 -2.16 -12.58 -2.38
C LEU A 12 -2.01 -14.03 -1.86
N CYS A 13 -1.76 -14.94 -2.80
CA CYS A 13 -1.38 -16.33 -2.58
C CYS A 13 -0.35 -16.78 -3.64
N ASP A 14 0.12 -18.01 -3.54
CA ASP A 14 1.26 -18.54 -4.32
C ASP A 14 1.09 -18.48 -5.84
N ASN A 15 -0.13 -18.41 -6.36
CA ASN A 15 -0.41 -18.51 -7.79
C ASN A 15 -1.03 -17.24 -8.41
N ASN A 16 -1.22 -16.15 -7.66
CA ASN A 16 -1.91 -14.96 -8.14
C ASN A 16 -1.10 -13.66 -8.07
N TYR A 17 0.21 -13.72 -7.80
CA TYR A 17 1.06 -12.55 -7.59
C TYR A 17 0.93 -11.48 -8.68
N GLU A 18 0.94 -11.84 -9.98
CA GLU A 18 0.84 -10.87 -11.07
C GLU A 18 -0.51 -10.14 -11.10
N VAL A 19 -1.59 -10.87 -10.82
CA VAL A 19 -2.96 -10.31 -10.77
C VAL A 19 -3.10 -9.42 -9.53
N TRP A 20 -2.66 -9.91 -8.38
CA TRP A 20 -2.63 -9.16 -7.13
C TRP A 20 -1.87 -7.83 -7.28
N ARG A 21 -0.67 -7.91 -7.85
CA ARG A 21 0.20 -6.75 -8.08
C ARG A 21 -0.46 -5.72 -8.99
N MET A 22 -1.16 -6.15 -10.03
CA MET A 22 -1.91 -5.26 -10.93
C MET A 22 -3.06 -4.55 -10.19
N GLN A 23 -3.79 -5.27 -9.35
CA GLN A 23 -4.90 -4.71 -8.57
C GLN A 23 -4.40 -3.70 -7.52
N ILE A 24 -3.35 -4.04 -6.75
CA ILE A 24 -2.71 -3.13 -5.80
C ILE A 24 -2.19 -1.88 -6.48
N LYS A 25 -1.51 -2.03 -7.63
CA LYS A 25 -1.07 -0.88 -8.42
C LYS A 25 -2.24 0.01 -8.82
N SER A 26 -3.35 -0.55 -9.28
CA SER A 26 -4.53 0.21 -9.69
C SER A 26 -5.15 0.99 -8.52
N VAL A 27 -5.19 0.38 -7.34
CA VAL A 27 -5.70 1.01 -6.11
C VAL A 27 -4.80 2.16 -5.65
N LEU A 28 -3.48 2.01 -5.79
CA LEU A 28 -2.50 2.98 -5.31
C LEU A 28 -2.11 4.04 -6.35
N ALA A 29 -2.40 3.82 -7.63
CA ALA A 29 -1.89 4.60 -8.77
C ALA A 29 -2.18 6.11 -8.69
N TYR A 30 -3.28 6.50 -8.03
CA TYR A 30 -3.70 7.91 -7.99
C TYR A 30 -2.82 8.79 -7.11
N ASP A 31 -2.54 8.39 -5.87
CA ASP A 31 -1.85 9.26 -4.92
C ASP A 31 -0.89 8.54 -3.95
N LEU A 32 -0.80 7.21 -4.02
CA LEU A 32 -0.09 6.39 -3.02
C LEU A 32 1.07 5.59 -3.62
N TRP A 33 1.07 5.29 -4.91
CA TRP A 33 2.09 4.44 -5.54
C TRP A 33 3.51 5.02 -5.42
N GLY A 34 3.65 6.34 -5.43
CA GLY A 34 4.94 7.00 -5.24
C GLY A 34 5.55 6.80 -3.85
N TYR A 35 4.74 6.54 -2.82
CA TYR A 35 5.21 6.20 -1.47
C TYR A 35 5.79 4.78 -1.44
N VAL A 36 5.10 3.82 -2.09
CA VAL A 36 5.57 2.43 -2.24
C VAL A 36 6.87 2.36 -3.02
N MET A 37 6.97 3.10 -4.14
CA MET A 37 8.20 3.16 -4.93
C MET A 37 9.32 3.96 -4.27
N GLY A 38 9.03 4.70 -3.20
CA GLY A 38 9.98 5.63 -2.58
C GLY A 38 10.36 6.82 -3.45
N THR A 39 9.60 7.13 -4.51
CA THR A 39 9.78 8.35 -5.32
C THR A 39 9.26 9.59 -4.61
N ILE A 40 8.28 9.42 -3.70
CA ILE A 40 7.82 10.46 -2.78
C ILE A 40 8.57 10.26 -1.45
N VAL A 41 9.61 11.05 -1.23
CA VAL A 41 10.47 10.97 -0.05
C VAL A 41 9.85 11.76 1.10
N LYS A 42 10.04 11.28 2.33
CA LYS A 42 9.61 11.98 3.54
C LYS A 42 10.31 13.35 3.63
N PRO A 43 9.56 14.46 3.67
CA PRO A 43 10.15 15.80 3.78
C PRO A 43 10.70 16.05 5.19
N GLU A 44 11.63 17.01 5.30
CA GLU A 44 12.24 17.42 6.58
C GLU A 44 11.31 18.34 7.40
N ASP A 45 10.42 19.08 6.73
CA ASP A 45 9.41 19.91 7.38
C ASP A 45 8.42 19.03 8.18
N ALA A 46 8.17 19.38 9.44
CA ALA A 46 7.41 18.55 10.37
C ALA A 46 5.93 18.39 9.97
N GLU A 47 5.31 19.43 9.41
CA GLU A 47 3.90 19.40 9.01
C GLU A 47 3.73 18.56 7.73
N ALA A 48 4.59 18.78 6.74
CA ALA A 48 4.66 17.98 5.54
C ALA A 48 5.03 16.52 5.84
N ALA A 49 5.87 16.27 6.85
CA ALA A 49 6.27 14.93 7.28
C ALA A 49 5.11 14.15 7.92
N ALA A 50 4.22 14.83 8.66
CA ALA A 50 3.02 14.22 9.22
C ALA A 50 2.02 13.84 8.12
N ALA A 51 1.82 14.72 7.13
CA ALA A 51 0.99 14.43 5.96
C ALA A 51 1.55 13.27 5.12
N TRP A 52 2.88 13.23 4.95
CA TRP A 52 3.57 12.12 4.29
C TRP A 52 3.36 10.80 5.04
N THR A 53 3.52 10.81 6.38
CA THR A 53 3.38 9.60 7.21
C THR A 53 1.98 9.02 7.12
N THR A 54 0.94 9.88 7.16
CA THR A 54 -0.45 9.44 6.99
C THR A 54 -0.67 8.71 5.65
N LYS A 55 -0.05 9.20 4.57
CA LYS A 55 -0.19 8.57 3.25
C LYS A 55 0.63 7.28 3.12
N ASP A 56 1.83 7.24 3.69
CA ASP A 56 2.64 6.02 3.74
C ASP A 56 1.93 4.90 4.52
N GLU A 57 1.38 5.22 5.70
CA GLU A 57 0.60 4.27 6.51
C GLU A 57 -0.66 3.79 5.78
N LYS A 58 -1.34 4.68 5.05
CA LYS A 58 -2.50 4.31 4.23
C LYS A 58 -2.11 3.36 3.10
N ALA A 59 -0.99 3.62 2.42
CA ALA A 59 -0.48 2.74 1.36
C ALA A 59 -0.13 1.35 1.93
N LEU A 60 0.55 1.30 3.08
CA LEU A 60 0.88 0.07 3.78
C LEU A 60 -0.37 -0.71 4.18
N ALA A 61 -1.38 -0.03 4.76
CA ALA A 61 -2.63 -0.67 5.16
C ALA A 61 -3.37 -1.31 3.97
N LEU A 62 -3.40 -0.64 2.81
CA LEU A 62 -4.01 -1.18 1.59
C LEU A 62 -3.27 -2.41 1.06
N ILE A 63 -1.94 -2.40 1.10
CA ILE A 63 -1.11 -3.57 0.74
C ILE A 63 -1.42 -4.73 1.69
N VAL A 64 -1.39 -4.50 3.01
CA VAL A 64 -1.66 -5.50 4.05
C VAL A 64 -3.07 -6.10 3.91
N LEU A 65 -4.09 -5.29 3.64
CA LEU A 65 -5.46 -5.77 3.44
C LEU A 65 -5.61 -6.66 2.20
N GLY A 66 -4.74 -6.46 1.20
CA GLY A 66 -4.66 -7.27 0.01
C GLY A 66 -3.90 -8.59 0.19
N ILE A 67 -3.35 -8.92 1.36
CA ILE A 67 -2.53 -10.13 1.54
C ILE A 67 -3.33 -11.21 2.28
N SER A 68 -3.11 -12.48 1.93
CA SER A 68 -3.72 -13.60 2.67
C SER A 68 -3.10 -13.76 4.06
N LYS A 69 -3.84 -14.37 4.99
CA LYS A 69 -3.35 -14.59 6.37
C LYS A 69 -2.10 -15.49 6.44
N THR A 70 -1.90 -16.35 5.44
CA THR A 70 -0.75 -17.25 5.32
C THR A 70 0.52 -16.50 4.92
N GLU A 71 0.40 -15.50 4.04
CA GLU A 71 1.54 -14.69 3.56
C GLU A 71 1.82 -13.46 4.43
N SER A 72 0.92 -13.11 5.36
CA SER A 72 1.04 -11.89 6.17
C SER A 72 2.24 -11.88 7.11
N GLY A 73 2.82 -13.05 7.44
CA GLY A 73 3.99 -13.16 8.31
C GLY A 73 5.25 -12.47 7.79
N HIS A 74 5.37 -12.30 6.46
CA HIS A 74 6.51 -11.63 5.83
C HIS A 74 6.36 -10.10 5.77
N ILE A 75 5.13 -9.60 5.65
CA ILE A 75 4.84 -8.18 5.42
C ILE A 75 4.48 -7.43 6.72
N MET A 76 3.95 -8.11 7.73
CA MET A 76 3.65 -7.52 9.05
C MET A 76 4.86 -6.96 9.81
N LYS A 77 6.10 -7.26 9.40
CA LYS A 77 7.33 -6.72 10.00
C LYS A 77 7.76 -5.38 9.39
N GLN A 78 7.10 -4.95 8.32
CA GLN A 78 7.46 -3.73 7.59
C GLN A 78 6.76 -2.54 8.24
N THR A 79 7.54 -1.49 8.51
CA THR A 79 7.07 -0.27 9.17
C THR A 79 6.77 0.87 8.20
N THR A 80 7.06 0.67 6.91
CA THR A 80 6.82 1.66 5.84
C THR A 80 6.42 0.95 4.55
N ALA A 81 5.66 1.62 3.68
CA ALA A 81 5.19 1.02 2.42
C ALA A 81 6.33 0.72 1.43
N LYS A 82 7.49 1.38 1.57
CA LYS A 82 8.68 1.15 0.76
C LYS A 82 9.33 -0.22 0.99
N GLY A 83 9.12 -0.82 2.17
CA GLY A 83 9.69 -2.11 2.55
C GLY A 83 8.74 -3.31 2.42
N ALA A 84 7.46 -3.06 2.17
CA ALA A 84 6.40 -4.07 2.02
C ALA A 84 6.46 -4.84 0.70
#